data_AF-A0A9E4KHN6-F1
#
_entry.id   AF-A0A9E4KHN6-F1
#
_cell.length_a   1.000
_cell.length_b   1.000
_cell.length_c   1.000
_cell.angle_alpha   90.00
_cell.angle_beta   90.00
_cell.angle_gamma   90.00
#
_symmetry.space_group_name_H-M   'P 1'
#
loop_
_entity.id
_entity.type
_entity.pdbx_description
1 polymer ?
#
loop_
_entity_poly.entity_id
_entity_poly.type
_entity_poly.pdbx_seq_one_letter_code
_entity_poly.pdbx_strand_id
1 'polypeptide(L)'
;MEWKYVEQYLRTRTEYKGSGASGETRRLRYTKLYHGSYSSFSPDTAPDLDDFLYEPFYQLMRQRLLGDRMVQEHELGIDEAKVVVVVPEGNWAYRVICDRNAVTSPPLAQRWPEHETVEAVMRASLRDPAAKFAMVAPSTLLNTVVQSLPSETSEWARYWNVRYGV
;
A
#
# COMPACT_ATOMS: atom_id res chain seq x y z
N MET A 1 3.78 -9.18 -8.97
CA MET A 1 2.45 -9.10 -8.33
C MET A 1 2.54 -9.81 -6.99
N GLU A 2 2.37 -9.10 -5.87
CA GLU A 2 2.25 -9.71 -4.53
C GLU A 2 0.77 -9.71 -4.17
N TRP A 3 0.24 -10.85 -3.70
CA TRP A 3 -1.15 -10.98 -3.29
C TRP A 3 -1.19 -11.53 -1.86
N LYS A 4 -2.01 -10.92 -1.01
CA LYS A 4 -2.23 -11.33 0.37
C LYS A 4 -3.73 -11.43 0.60
N TYR A 5 -4.21 -12.64 0.84
CA TYR A 5 -5.58 -12.87 1.27
C TYR A 5 -5.59 -13.02 2.80
N VAL A 6 -6.50 -12.30 3.46
CA VAL A 6 -6.70 -12.39 4.90
C VAL A 6 -8.20 -12.51 5.13
N GLU A 7 -8.64 -13.64 5.68
CA GLU A 7 -10.06 -13.89 5.99
C GLU A 7 -10.57 -12.97 7.11
N GLN A 8 -9.69 -12.62 8.05
CA GLN A 8 -10.01 -11.73 9.17
C GLN A 8 -8.77 -10.97 9.64
N TYR A 9 -8.89 -9.65 9.74
CA TYR A 9 -7.88 -8.82 10.42
C TYR A 9 -8.03 -9.00 11.93
N LEU A 10 -6.98 -9.48 12.60
CA LEU A 10 -6.98 -9.68 14.05
C LEU A 10 -6.97 -8.32 14.76
N ARG A 11 -8.14 -7.90 15.27
CA ARG A 11 -8.37 -6.61 15.95
C ARG A 11 -7.56 -6.40 17.23
N THR A 12 -7.01 -7.46 17.80
CA THR A 12 -6.36 -7.44 19.13
C THR A 12 -4.84 -7.47 19.08
N ARG A 13 -4.23 -7.54 17.89
CA ARG A 13 -2.77 -7.65 17.75
C ARG A 13 -2.26 -6.66 16.71
N THR A 14 -1.66 -5.59 17.20
CA THR A 14 -0.80 -4.71 16.40
C THR A 14 0.34 -5.56 15.84
N GLU A 15 0.34 -5.82 14.53
CA GLU A 15 1.40 -6.61 13.89
C GLU A 15 2.65 -5.75 13.65
N TYR A 16 3.39 -5.48 14.71
CA TYR A 16 4.67 -4.80 14.62
C TYR A 16 5.77 -5.76 14.13
N LYS A 17 6.34 -5.46 12.95
CA LYS A 17 7.42 -6.24 12.31
C LYS A 17 8.82 -5.79 12.74
N GLY A 18 8.93 -4.73 13.52
CA GLY A 18 10.18 -4.19 14.03
C GLY A 18 10.71 -4.84 15.31
N SER A 19 10.04 -5.86 15.86
CA SER A 19 10.52 -6.56 17.07
C SER A 19 11.59 -7.63 16.78
N GLY A 20 12.55 -7.77 17.69
CA GLY A 20 13.55 -8.85 17.67
C GLY A 20 14.57 -8.74 16.53
N ALA A 21 15.38 -9.80 16.37
CA ALA A 21 16.46 -9.83 15.37
C ALA A 21 15.98 -9.63 13.92
N SER A 22 14.79 -10.13 13.59
CA SER A 22 14.18 -9.90 12.28
C SER A 22 13.78 -8.43 12.08
N GLY A 23 13.33 -7.73 13.12
CA GLY A 23 13.06 -6.30 13.08
C GLY A 23 14.31 -5.48 12.82
N GLU A 24 15.41 -5.82 13.50
CA GLU A 24 16.70 -5.17 13.27
C GLU A 24 17.21 -5.37 11.85
N THR A 25 17.08 -6.59 11.32
CA THR A 25 17.38 -6.88 9.92
C THR A 25 16.56 -6.02 8.96
N ARG A 26 15.28 -5.77 9.27
CA ARG A 26 14.42 -4.89 8.45
C ARG A 26 14.89 -3.44 8.50
N ARG A 27 15.21 -2.90 9.68
CA ARG A 27 15.77 -1.55 9.81
C ARG A 27 17.04 -1.41 8.97
N LEU A 28 18.03 -2.26 9.21
CA LEU A 28 19.30 -2.24 8.46
C LEU A 28 19.09 -2.28 6.94
N ARG A 29 18.13 -3.08 6.47
CA ARG A 29 17.80 -3.20 5.05
C ARG A 29 17.16 -1.94 4.48
N TYR A 30 16.19 -1.35 5.18
CA TYR A 30 15.34 -0.31 4.61
C TYR A 30 15.79 1.11 4.95
N THR A 31 16.54 1.36 6.03
CA THR A 31 16.99 2.71 6.43
C THR A 31 17.69 3.45 5.30
N LYS A 32 18.64 2.81 4.61
CA LYS A 32 19.37 3.43 3.49
C LYS A 32 18.47 3.74 2.30
N LEU A 33 17.50 2.88 2.01
CA LEU A 33 16.55 3.08 0.92
C LEU A 33 15.56 4.20 1.26
N TYR A 34 15.07 4.22 2.49
CA TYR A 34 14.06 5.17 2.98
C TYR A 34 14.58 6.61 3.04
N HIS A 35 15.82 6.81 3.49
CA HIS A 35 16.47 8.13 3.54
C HIS A 35 17.31 8.43 2.29
N GLY A 36 17.32 7.55 1.29
CA GLY A 36 18.05 7.77 0.05
C GLY A 36 17.44 8.87 -0.81
N SER A 37 18.25 9.53 -1.64
CA SER A 37 17.80 10.63 -2.52
C SER A 37 16.72 10.21 -3.53
N TYR A 38 16.69 8.94 -3.92
CA TYR A 38 15.68 8.36 -4.82
C TYR A 38 14.41 7.89 -4.09
N SER A 39 14.40 7.87 -2.76
CA SER A 39 13.22 7.48 -1.98
C SER A 39 12.08 8.42 -2.26
N SER A 40 10.91 7.91 -2.65
CA SER A 40 9.70 8.73 -2.84
C SER A 40 9.09 9.21 -1.52
N PHE A 41 9.55 8.74 -0.35
CA PHE A 41 9.10 9.24 0.94
C PHE A 41 9.62 10.67 1.18
N SER A 42 8.72 11.58 1.53
CA SER A 42 9.02 12.99 1.73
C SER A 42 9.90 13.19 2.98
N PRO A 43 11.10 13.77 2.89
CA PRO A 43 11.93 14.00 4.06
C PRO A 43 11.31 14.98 5.06
N ASP A 44 10.41 15.86 4.59
CA ASP A 44 9.79 16.90 5.41
C ASP A 44 8.51 16.43 6.10
N THR A 45 7.76 15.53 5.45
CA THR A 45 6.44 15.10 5.94
C THR A 45 6.39 13.65 6.39
N ALA A 46 7.22 12.77 5.81
CA ALA A 46 7.16 11.35 6.11
C ALA A 46 7.56 11.08 7.58
N PRO A 47 6.84 10.16 8.25
CA PRO A 47 7.20 9.65 9.57
C PRO A 47 8.55 8.93 9.57
N ASP A 48 9.01 8.52 10.75
CA ASP A 48 10.18 7.67 10.85
C ASP A 48 9.90 6.29 10.26
N LEU A 49 10.93 5.64 9.73
CA LEU A 49 10.82 4.30 9.14
C LEU A 49 10.21 3.27 10.11
N ASP A 50 10.49 3.39 11.40
CA ASP A 50 9.96 2.50 12.43
C ASP A 50 8.43 2.59 12.56
N ASP A 51 7.84 3.75 12.27
CA ASP A 51 6.40 3.94 12.29
C ASP A 51 5.72 3.16 11.16
N PHE A 52 6.44 2.90 10.06
CA PHE A 52 5.97 2.03 8.97
C PHE A 52 6.15 0.54 9.27
N LEU A 53 6.85 0.12 10.32
CA LEU A 53 7.05 -1.32 10.57
C LEU A 53 5.82 -2.05 11.10
N TYR A 54 4.66 -1.40 11.18
CA TYR A 54 3.37 -2.04 11.46
C TYR A 54 2.65 -2.41 10.17
N GLU A 55 1.92 -3.51 10.16
CA GLU A 55 1.01 -3.82 9.05
C GLU A 55 -0.20 -2.87 9.03
N PRO A 56 -0.72 -2.48 7.85
CA PRO A 56 -0.24 -2.84 6.50
C PRO A 56 0.90 -1.96 5.96
N PHE A 57 1.28 -0.91 6.69
CA PHE A 57 2.27 0.09 6.25
C PHE A 57 3.63 -0.49 5.92
N TYR A 58 4.04 -1.56 6.61
CA TYR A 58 5.32 -2.21 6.35
C TYR A 58 5.39 -2.77 4.93
N GLN A 59 4.30 -3.43 4.51
CA GLN A 59 4.20 -3.99 3.17
C GLN A 59 4.19 -2.88 2.12
N LEU A 60 3.42 -1.81 2.35
CA LEU A 60 3.31 -0.68 1.43
C LEU A 60 4.64 0.07 1.28
N MET A 61 5.31 0.36 2.40
CA MET A 61 6.63 0.99 2.42
C MET A 61 7.64 0.14 1.66
N ARG A 62 7.72 -1.17 1.95
CA ARG A 62 8.64 -2.07 1.26
C ARG A 62 8.41 -2.09 -0.25
N GLN A 63 7.15 -2.18 -0.69
CA GLN A 63 6.82 -2.22 -2.12
C GLN A 63 7.15 -0.90 -2.82
N ARG A 64 6.91 0.23 -2.16
CA ARG A 64 7.26 1.55 -2.68
C ARG A 64 8.76 1.73 -2.82
N LEU A 65 9.54 1.38 -1.78
CA LEU A 65 11.01 1.43 -1.83
C LEU A 65 11.60 0.49 -2.88
N LEU A 66 10.98 -0.67 -3.12
CA LEU A 66 11.35 -1.54 -4.23
C LEU A 66 11.11 -0.82 -5.57
N GLY A 67 9.94 -0.24 -5.77
CA GLY A 67 9.63 0.51 -7.00
C GLY A 67 10.59 1.68 -7.24
N ASP A 68 10.98 2.39 -6.18
CA ASP A 68 11.96 3.48 -6.27
C ASP A 68 13.34 2.96 -6.68
N ARG A 69 13.75 1.80 -6.16
CA ARG A 69 15.01 1.14 -6.54
C ARG A 69 14.98 0.66 -7.98
N MET A 70 13.87 0.09 -8.44
CA MET A 70 13.71 -0.35 -9.83
C MET A 70 13.83 0.82 -10.80
N VAL A 71 13.19 1.96 -10.49
CA VAL A 71 13.30 3.20 -11.29
C VAL A 71 14.73 3.74 -11.26
N GLN A 72 15.35 3.82 -10.08
CA GLN A 72 16.72 4.31 -9.94
C GLN A 72 17.72 3.52 -10.80
N GLU A 73 17.58 2.20 -10.82
CA GLU A 73 18.47 1.32 -11.58
C GLU A 73 18.01 1.11 -13.02
N HIS A 74 16.90 1.75 -13.43
CA HIS A 74 16.27 1.55 -14.72
C HIS A 74 16.06 0.05 -15.03
N GLU A 75 15.72 -0.70 -13.97
CA GLU A 75 15.60 -2.15 -14.00
C GLU A 75 14.48 -2.52 -14.97
N LEU A 76 14.78 -3.41 -15.93
CA LEU A 76 13.85 -3.80 -17.01
C LEU A 76 13.34 -2.63 -17.88
N GLY A 77 14.04 -1.49 -17.89
CA GLY A 77 13.57 -0.31 -18.61
C GLY A 77 12.45 0.44 -17.90
N ILE A 78 12.34 0.32 -16.59
CA ILE A 78 11.29 0.97 -15.80
C ILE A 78 11.68 2.43 -15.52
N ASP A 79 10.91 3.36 -16.09
CA ASP A 79 11.02 4.80 -15.81
C ASP A 79 10.13 5.25 -14.64
N GLU A 80 9.02 4.55 -14.42
CA GLU A 80 8.05 4.86 -13.38
C GLU A 80 7.51 3.61 -12.70
N ALA A 81 7.34 3.70 -11.39
CA ALA A 81 6.70 2.66 -10.60
C ALA A 81 5.61 3.28 -9.72
N LYS A 82 4.47 2.60 -9.61
CA LYS A 82 3.32 2.97 -8.77
C LYS A 82 2.85 1.78 -7.96
N VAL A 83 2.61 1.99 -6.66
CA VAL A 83 1.98 0.97 -5.81
C VAL A 83 0.47 1.16 -5.90
N VAL A 84 -0.23 0.11 -6.34
CA VAL A 84 -1.70 0.09 -6.43
C VAL A 84 -2.24 -0.95 -5.47
N VAL A 85 -3.03 -0.51 -4.52
CA VAL A 85 -3.75 -1.38 -3.58
C VAL A 85 -5.16 -1.59 -4.11
N VAL A 86 -5.50 -2.84 -4.44
CA VAL A 86 -6.85 -3.21 -4.90
C VAL A 86 -7.62 -3.77 -3.70
N VAL A 87 -8.61 -3.03 -3.20
CA VAL A 87 -9.33 -3.37 -1.96
C VAL A 87 -10.81 -2.97 -2.06
N PRO A 88 -11.77 -3.84 -1.67
CA PRO A 88 -13.20 -3.50 -1.69
C PRO A 88 -13.51 -2.23 -0.88
N GLU A 89 -14.49 -1.45 -1.34
CA GLU A 89 -14.94 -0.24 -0.63
C GLU A 89 -15.42 -0.53 0.79
N GLY A 90 -16.14 -1.64 0.97
CA GLY A 90 -16.62 -2.06 2.29
C GLY A 90 -15.56 -2.68 3.21
N ASN A 91 -14.30 -2.82 2.80
CA ASN A 91 -13.25 -3.37 3.66
C ASN A 91 -12.68 -2.31 4.61
N TRP A 92 -13.53 -1.81 5.50
CA TRP A 92 -13.18 -0.79 6.49
C TRP A 92 -12.06 -1.24 7.44
N ALA A 93 -11.97 -2.53 7.72
CA ALA A 93 -10.93 -3.09 8.58
C ALA A 93 -9.51 -2.91 8.03
N TYR A 94 -9.35 -2.94 6.71
CA TYR A 94 -8.08 -2.57 6.06
C TYR A 94 -7.96 -1.06 5.85
N ARG A 95 -9.06 -0.41 5.44
CA ARG A 95 -9.01 0.99 4.97
C ARG A 95 -8.83 2.00 6.10
N VAL A 96 -9.40 1.77 7.29
CA VAL A 96 -9.48 2.75 8.37
C VAL A 96 -8.41 2.52 9.44
N ILE A 97 -7.85 3.62 9.93
CA ILE A 97 -6.78 3.67 10.93
C ILE A 97 -7.30 4.06 12.33
N CYS A 98 -8.36 4.87 12.40
CA CYS A 98 -8.76 5.56 13.64
C CYS A 98 -9.72 4.81 14.56
N ASP A 99 -10.12 3.57 14.24
CA ASP A 99 -10.72 2.72 15.28
C ASP A 99 -9.59 2.34 16.22
N ARG A 100 -9.71 2.65 17.52
CA ARG A 100 -8.73 2.28 18.57
C ARG A 100 -8.49 0.76 18.65
N ASN A 101 -9.26 -0.03 17.88
CA ASN A 101 -9.17 -1.47 17.72
C ASN A 101 -8.88 -1.93 16.28
N ALA A 102 -8.50 -1.04 15.36
CA ALA A 102 -8.07 -1.38 14.00
C ALA A 102 -6.56 -1.69 13.95
N VAL A 103 -6.18 -2.53 12.99
CA VAL A 103 -4.80 -2.99 12.75
C VAL A 103 -3.99 -1.85 12.13
N THR A 104 -3.24 -1.11 12.93
CA THR A 104 -2.48 0.04 12.41
C THR A 104 -1.28 0.36 13.28
N SER A 105 -0.41 1.24 12.80
CA SER A 105 0.69 1.83 13.55
C SER A 105 0.18 2.85 14.59
N PRO A 106 0.26 2.57 15.90
CA PRO A 106 -0.09 3.55 16.92
C PRO A 106 0.65 4.90 16.78
N PRO A 107 1.95 4.96 16.44
CA PRO A 107 2.62 6.26 16.27
C PRO A 107 2.09 7.04 15.06
N LEU A 108 1.70 6.38 13.96
CA LEU A 108 1.09 7.08 12.81
C LEU A 108 -0.27 7.67 13.15
N ALA A 109 -1.11 6.91 13.87
CA ALA A 109 -2.41 7.39 14.32
C ALA A 109 -2.28 8.58 15.29
N GLN A 110 -1.24 8.58 16.14
CA GLN A 110 -0.95 9.69 17.03
C GLN A 110 -0.41 10.91 16.28
N ARG A 111 0.44 10.70 15.27
CA ARG A 111 1.04 11.78 14.47
C ARG A 111 0.00 12.50 13.62
N TRP A 112 -0.94 11.76 13.05
CA TRP A 112 -1.94 12.27 12.12
C TRP A 112 -3.35 11.83 12.52
N PRO A 113 -3.93 12.41 13.58
CA PRO A 113 -5.28 12.07 14.02
C PRO A 113 -6.35 12.33 12.96
N GLU A 114 -6.09 13.25 12.02
CA GLU A 114 -6.96 13.58 10.88
C GLU A 114 -6.84 12.61 9.70
N HIS A 115 -5.80 11.77 9.66
CA HIS A 115 -5.60 10.79 8.60
C HIS A 115 -6.18 9.44 8.99
N GLU A 116 -7.51 9.33 8.86
CA GLU A 116 -8.23 8.14 9.30
C GLU A 116 -8.11 6.94 8.38
N THR A 117 -7.35 7.01 7.28
CA THR A 117 -7.25 5.91 6.31
C THR A 117 -5.83 5.59 5.89
N VAL A 118 -5.59 4.32 5.54
CA VAL A 118 -4.29 3.86 4.99
C VAL A 118 -3.88 4.68 3.78
N GLU A 119 -4.84 5.01 2.92
CA GLU A 119 -4.60 5.85 1.75
C GLU A 119 -4.18 7.27 2.15
N ALA A 120 -4.85 7.90 3.11
CA ALA A 120 -4.49 9.24 3.58
C ALA A 120 -3.05 9.28 4.13
N VAL A 121 -2.70 8.34 4.99
CA VAL A 121 -1.36 8.23 5.59
C VAL A 121 -0.29 7.99 4.52
N MET A 122 -0.52 7.06 3.58
CA MET A 122 0.44 6.83 2.49
C MET A 122 0.59 8.06 1.62
N ARG A 123 -0.49 8.75 1.26
CA ARG A 123 -0.41 9.96 0.42
C ARG A 123 0.31 11.11 1.13
N ALA A 124 0.08 11.31 2.43
CA ALA A 124 0.77 12.33 3.23
C ALA A 124 2.29 12.07 3.36
N SER A 125 2.71 10.81 3.23
CA SER A 125 4.09 10.37 3.41
C SER A 125 4.94 10.45 2.15
N LEU A 126 4.34 10.60 0.96
CA LEU A 126 5.02 10.49 -0.33
C LEU A 126 5.16 11.85 -1.02
N ARG A 127 6.27 12.04 -1.74
CA ARG A 127 6.40 13.07 -2.77
C ARG A 127 5.63 12.62 -4.01
N ASP A 128 4.83 13.53 -4.56
CA ASP A 128 3.92 13.26 -5.68
C ASP A 128 3.05 12.00 -5.44
N PRO A 129 2.17 12.04 -4.42
CA PRO A 129 1.42 10.86 -4.03
C PRO A 129 0.50 10.33 -5.13
N ALA A 130 0.02 11.19 -6.02
CA ALA A 130 -0.84 10.80 -7.13
C ALA A 130 -0.10 9.92 -8.16
N ALA A 131 1.18 10.19 -8.42
CA ALA A 131 1.99 9.34 -9.28
C ALA A 131 2.46 8.05 -8.56
N LYS A 132 2.70 8.09 -7.25
CA LYS A 132 3.38 6.99 -6.54
C LYS A 132 2.46 5.97 -5.88
N PHE A 133 1.20 6.34 -5.56
CA PHE A 133 0.28 5.48 -4.83
C PHE A 133 -1.16 5.64 -5.32
N ALA A 134 -1.92 4.53 -5.33
CA ALA A 134 -3.36 4.56 -5.46
C ALA A 134 -3.99 3.41 -4.69
N MET A 135 -5.20 3.64 -4.19
CA MET A 135 -6.06 2.59 -3.65
C MET A 135 -7.35 2.58 -4.46
N VAL A 136 -7.72 1.43 -5.02
CA VAL A 136 -8.84 1.29 -5.96
C VAL A 136 -9.73 0.12 -5.59
N ALA A 137 -11.03 0.25 -5.82
CA ALA A 137 -11.95 -0.87 -5.68
C ALA A 137 -11.74 -1.89 -6.80
N PRO A 138 -11.94 -3.19 -6.55
CA PRO A 138 -11.93 -4.20 -7.61
C PRO A 138 -12.90 -3.85 -8.75
N SER A 139 -14.08 -3.33 -8.43
CA SER A 139 -15.08 -2.92 -9.42
C SER A 139 -14.58 -1.81 -10.34
N THR A 140 -13.96 -0.76 -9.79
CA THR A 140 -13.35 0.32 -10.57
C THR A 140 -12.28 -0.20 -11.51
N LEU A 141 -11.38 -1.07 -11.00
CA LEU A 141 -10.31 -1.66 -11.81
C LEU A 141 -10.87 -2.54 -12.93
N LEU A 142 -11.79 -3.46 -12.60
CA LEU A 142 -12.40 -4.37 -13.55
C LEU A 142 -13.21 -3.63 -14.61
N ASN A 143 -13.99 -2.62 -14.24
CA ASN A 143 -14.73 -1.80 -15.20
C ASN A 143 -13.79 -1.09 -16.18
N THR A 144 -12.66 -0.57 -15.69
CA THR A 144 -11.65 0.07 -16.54
C THR A 144 -11.02 -0.94 -17.49
N VAL A 145 -10.66 -2.13 -16.99
CA VAL A 145 -10.10 -3.22 -17.80
C VAL A 145 -11.11 -3.67 -18.85
N VAL A 146 -12.34 -3.99 -18.47
CA VAL A 146 -13.40 -4.45 -19.38
C VAL A 146 -13.68 -3.43 -20.47
N GLN A 147 -13.73 -2.14 -20.15
CA GLN A 147 -13.91 -1.07 -21.15
C GLN A 147 -12.71 -0.95 -22.11
N SER A 148 -11.52 -1.34 -21.68
CA SER A 148 -10.29 -1.29 -22.49
C SER A 148 -10.04 -2.56 -23.32
N LEU A 149 -10.73 -3.66 -23.04
CA LEU A 149 -10.48 -4.93 -23.71
C LEU A 149 -11.20 -5.02 -25.07
N PRO A 150 -10.62 -5.71 -26.07
CA PRO A 150 -11.29 -6.02 -27.32
C PRO A 150 -12.59 -6.80 -27.10
N SER A 151 -13.58 -6.61 -27.97
CA SER A 151 -14.91 -7.25 -27.91
C SER A 151 -14.87 -8.80 -27.84
N GLU A 152 -13.77 -9.40 -28.29
CA GLU A 152 -13.52 -10.85 -28.26
C GLU A 152 -13.34 -11.41 -26.84
N THR A 153 -13.07 -10.55 -25.85
CA THR A 153 -12.98 -10.95 -24.42
C THR A 153 -14.33 -10.87 -23.69
N SER A 154 -15.42 -10.63 -24.42
CA SER A 154 -16.77 -10.43 -23.86
C SER A 154 -17.28 -11.61 -23.02
N GLU A 155 -16.90 -12.85 -23.32
CA GLU A 155 -17.27 -14.02 -22.50
C GLU A 155 -16.60 -14.01 -21.13
N TRP A 156 -15.33 -13.60 -21.07
CA TRP A 156 -14.59 -13.45 -19.82
C TRP A 156 -15.16 -12.31 -18.99
N ALA A 157 -15.40 -11.14 -19.59
CA ALA A 157 -16.03 -10.00 -18.93
C ALA A 157 -17.42 -10.37 -18.38
N ARG A 158 -18.23 -11.10 -19.17
CA ARG A 158 -19.55 -11.60 -18.76
C ARG A 158 -19.47 -12.56 -17.58
N TYR A 159 -18.50 -13.47 -17.55
CA TYR A 159 -18.30 -14.39 -16.43
C TYR A 159 -18.06 -13.64 -15.12
N TRP A 160 -17.20 -12.63 -15.14
CA TRP A 160 -16.91 -11.82 -13.95
C TRP A 160 -18.12 -11.00 -13.49
N ASN A 161 -18.85 -10.40 -14.43
CA ASN A 161 -20.05 -9.62 -14.12
C ASN A 161 -21.14 -10.50 -13.46
N VAL A 162 -21.44 -11.67 -14.04
CA VAL A 162 -22.44 -12.61 -13.47
C VAL A 162 -22.06 -13.12 -12.09
N ARG A 163 -20.76 -13.41 -11.87
CA ARG A 163 -20.32 -14.06 -10.62
C ARG A 163 -20.03 -13.08 -9.49
N TYR A 164 -19.58 -11.88 -9.80
CA TYR A 164 -19.10 -10.91 -8.81
C TYR A 164 -19.87 -9.57 -8.83
N GLY A 165 -20.89 -9.43 -9.69
CA GLY A 165 -21.78 -8.27 -9.75
C GLY A 165 -21.11 -6.98 -10.21
N VAL A 166 -20.11 -7.10 -11.10
CA VAL A 166 -19.28 -5.98 -11.60
C VAL A 166 -19.78 -5.48 -12.94
#